data_AF-A0A9J6FHN7-F1
#
_entry.id   AF-A0A9J6FHN7-F1
#
_cell.length_a   1.000
_cell.length_b   1.000
_cell.length_c   1.000
_cell.angle_alpha   90.00
_cell.angle_beta   90.00
_cell.angle_gamma   90.00
#
_symmetry.space_group_name_H-M   'P 1'
#
loop_
_entity.id
_entity.type
_entity.pdbx_description
1 polymer ?
#
loop_
_entity_poly.entity_id
_entity_poly.type
_entity_poly.pdbx_seq_one_letter_code
_entity_poly.pdbx_strand_id
1 'polypeptide(L)' 'MWACGVIEYTLLVGFPRFWHRKQMVMLRNIMEGKYQFCSPEWDDITEAPEDLISKLLVVDPSEPITLA' A
#
# COMPACT_ATOMS: atom_id res chain seq x y z
N MET A 1 12.24 -1.23 -0.68
CA MET A 1 11.01 -1.96 -1.08
C MET A 1 9.75 -1.23 -0.64
N TRP A 2 9.58 -0.94 0.65
CA TRP A 2 8.39 -0.22 1.15
C TRP A 2 8.06 1.09 0.42
N ALA A 3 9.06 1.97 0.25
CA ALA A 3 8.88 3.21 -0.51
C ALA A 3 8.43 2.98 -1.96
N CYS A 4 8.89 1.90 -2.60
CA CYS A 4 8.47 1.53 -3.95
C CYS A 4 6.99 1.15 -3.98
N GLY A 5 6.49 0.40 -2.97
CA GLY A 5 5.07 0.07 -2.85
C GLY A 5 4.19 1.31 -2.68
N VAL A 6 4.67 2.31 -1.93
CA VAL A 6 3.96 3.60 -1.79
C VAL A 6 3.93 4.38 -3.10
N ILE A 7 5.04 4.39 -3.84
CA ILE A 7 5.12 5.04 -5.15
C ILE A 7 4.20 4.33 -6.15
N GLU A 8 4.26 3.00 -6.23
CA GLU A 8 3.42 2.19 -7.14
C GLU A 8 1.93 2.43 -6.89
N TYR A 9 1.49 2.37 -5.63
CA TYR A 9 0.11 2.71 -5.26
C TYR A 9 -0.28 4.12 -5.74
N THR A 10 0.60 5.10 -5.51
CA THR A 10 0.32 6.50 -5.87
C THR A 10 0.25 6.69 -7.39
N LEU A 11 1.05 5.94 -8.17
CA LEU A 11 1.02 6.00 -9.63
C LEU A 11 -0.28 5.48 -10.22
N LEU A 12 -0.91 4.48 -9.57
CA LEU A 12 -2.15 3.87 -10.06
C LEU A 12 -3.37 4.75 -9.81
N VAL A 13 -3.51 5.31 -8.61
CA VAL A 13 -4.74 6.02 -8.20
C VAL A 13 -4.56 7.53 -7.94
N GLY A 14 -3.33 8.04 -8.01
CA GLY A 14 -3.05 9.48 -7.96
C GLY A 14 -3.05 10.10 -6.56
N PHE A 15 -3.19 9.32 -5.48
CA PHE A 15 -3.12 9.81 -4.11
C PHE A 15 -2.33 8.88 -3.18
N PRO A 16 -1.65 9.43 -2.15
CA PRO A 16 -0.86 8.63 -1.22
C PRO A 16 -1.77 7.79 -0.32
N ARG A 17 -1.44 6.50 -0.20
CA ARG A 17 -2.26 5.55 0.57
C ARG A 17 -2.44 5.93 2.04
N PHE A 18 -1.38 6.39 2.70
CA PHE A 18 -1.40 6.68 4.13
C PHE A 18 -1.88 8.10 4.47
N TRP A 19 -2.72 8.71 3.64
CA TRP A 19 -3.18 10.07 3.90
C TRP A 19 -4.20 10.13 5.05
N HIS A 20 -4.00 11.04 5.98
CA HIS A 20 -4.99 11.38 6.99
C HIS A 20 -4.78 12.82 7.49
N ARG A 21 -5.88 13.55 7.75
CA ARG A 21 -5.82 14.95 8.23
C ARG A 21 -5.02 15.11 9.52
N LYS A 22 -5.09 14.12 10.41
CA LYS A 22 -4.29 14.05 11.65
C LYS A 22 -3.01 13.25 11.41
N GLN A 23 -1.85 13.90 11.54
CA GLN A 23 -0.53 13.29 11.34
C GLN A 23 -0.31 12.02 12.18
N MET A 24 -0.76 12.00 13.45
CA MET A 24 -0.59 10.84 14.34
C MET A 24 -1.31 9.59 13.83
N VAL A 25 -2.47 9.75 13.17
CA VAL A 25 -3.21 8.63 12.60
C VAL A 25 -2.54 8.13 11.33
N MET A 26 -2.02 9.04 10.48
CA MET A 26 -1.21 8.68 9.32
C MET A 26 0.02 7.86 9.73
N LEU A 27 0.80 8.35 10.70
CA LEU A 27 1.98 7.64 11.19
C LEU A 27 1.64 6.28 11.78
N ARG A 28 0.53 6.19 12.53
CA ARG A 28 0.04 4.91 13.06
C ARG A 28 -0.32 3.93 11.93
N ASN A 29 -1.01 4.37 10.89
CA ASN A 29 -1.35 3.52 9.76
C ASN A 29 -0.11 3.03 9.01
N ILE A 30 0.93 3.87 8.89
CA ILE A 30 2.23 3.49 8.32
C ILE A 30 2.88 2.40 9.18
N MET A 31 2.95 2.61 10.50
CA MET A 31 3.56 1.65 11.42
C MET A 31 2.81 0.32 11.50
N GLU A 32 1.48 0.36 11.37
CA GLU A 32 0.63 -0.84 11.39
C GLU A 32 0.46 -1.47 10.00
N GLY A 33 1.03 -0.88 8.94
CA GLY A 33 0.84 -1.36 7.56
C GLY A 33 -0.62 -1.36 7.11
N LYS A 34 -1.47 -0.51 7.69
CA LYS A 34 -2.91 -0.51 7.43
C LYS A 34 -3.24 0.24 6.16
N TYR A 35 -3.50 -0.51 5.09
CA TYR A 35 -4.02 0.02 3.85
C TYR A 35 -5.18 -0.80 3.28
N GLN A 36 -5.88 -0.22 2.31
CA GLN A 36 -7.02 -0.80 1.62
C GLN A 36 -7.00 -0.32 0.17
N PHE A 37 -7.36 -1.21 -0.74
CA PHE A 37 -7.70 -0.91 -2.13
C PHE A 37 -9.19 -0.59 -2.14
N CYS A 38 -9.54 0.66 -2.40
CA CYS A 38 -10.92 1.15 -2.26
C CYS A 38 -11.54 1.43 -3.62
N SER A 39 -12.81 1.07 -3.79
CA SER A 39 -13.65 1.55 -4.88
C SER A 39 -13.90 3.06 -4.76
N PRO A 40 -14.07 3.78 -5.87
CA PRO A 40 -14.11 3.26 -7.25
C PRO A 40 -12.73 3.13 -7.93
N GLU A 41 -11.66 3.67 -7.34
CA GLU A 41 -10.38 3.84 -8.05
C GLU A 41 -9.66 2.51 -8.35
N TRP A 42 -9.98 1.47 -7.59
CA TRP A 42 -9.44 0.12 -7.78
C TRP A 42 -10.37 -0.83 -8.56
N ASP A 43 -11.59 -0.41 -8.91
CA ASP A 43 -12.57 -1.31 -9.53
C ASP A 43 -12.13 -1.79 -10.93
N ASP A 44 -11.40 -0.95 -11.67
CA ASP A 44 -10.89 -1.24 -13.02
C ASP A 44 -9.43 -1.74 -13.02
N ILE A 45 -8.80 -1.87 -11.84
CA ILE A 45 -7.41 -2.32 -11.71
C ILE A 45 -7.39 -3.84 -11.56
N THR A 46 -6.51 -4.51 -12.30
CA THR A 46 -6.33 -5.96 -12.21
C THR A 46 -5.69 -6.37 -10.88
N GLU A 47 -5.83 -7.65 -10.47
CA GLU A 47 -5.26 -8.16 -9.21
C GLU A 47 -3.72 -8.11 -9.13
N ALA A 48 -3.00 -8.12 -10.27
CA ALA A 48 -1.54 -8.20 -10.28
C ALA A 48 -0.83 -7.00 -9.58
N PRO A 49 -1.21 -5.74 -9.84
CA PRO A 49 -0.77 -4.60 -9.05
C PRO A 49 -1.07 -4.68 -7.55
N GLU A 50 -2.24 -5.18 -7.16
CA GLU A 50 -2.60 -5.33 -5.73
C GLU A 50 -1.65 -6.31 -5.03
N ASP A 51 -1.43 -7.47 -5.64
CA ASP A 51 -0.49 -8.49 -5.13
C ASP A 51 0.94 -7.95 -5.02
N LEU A 52 1.42 -7.24 -6.05
CA LEU A 52 2.73 -6.60 -6.02
C LEU A 52 2.85 -5.59 -4.89
N ILE A 53 1.88 -4.68 -4.74
CA ILE A 53 1.88 -3.67 -3.68
C ILE A 53 1.83 -4.33 -2.30
N SER A 54 1.05 -5.40 -2.15
CA SER A 54 1.00 -6.14 -0.88
C SER A 54 2.30 -6.80 -0.50
N LYS A 55 3.06 -7.29 -1.48
CA LYS A 55 4.42 -7.81 -1.30
C LYS A 55 5.45 -6.71 -1.02
N LEU A 56 5.21 -5.48 -1.46
CA LEU A 56 6.10 -4.34 -1.25
C LEU A 56 5.85 -3.61 0.09
N LEU A 57 4.60 -3.57 0.56
CA LEU A 57 4.16 -2.87 1.78
C LEU A 57 4.13 -3.78 3.02
N VAL A 58 5.17 -4.59 3.19
CA VAL A 58 5.35 -5.46 4.37
C VAL A 58 5.96 -4.65 5.52
N VAL A 59 5.39 -4.79 6.73
CA VAL A 59 5.84 -4.08 7.94
C VAL A 59 7.06 -4.76 8.56
N ASP A 60 7.05 -6.08 8.64
CA ASP A 60 8.17 -6.87 9.15
C ASP A 60 9.05 -7.34 7.98
N PRO A 61 10.27 -6.79 7.81
CA PRO A 61 11.16 -7.20 6.73
C PRO A 61 11.67 -8.64 6.84
N SER A 62 11.43 -9.32 7.98
CA SER A 62 11.72 -10.75 8.14
C SER A 62 10.63 -11.67 7.58
N GLU A 63 9.44 -11.13 7.26
CA GLU A 63 8.43 -11.87 6.52
C GLU A 63 8.89 -12.08 5.07
N PRO A 64 9.06 -13.33 4.63
CA PRO A 64 9.55 -13.61 3.29
C PRO A 64 8.52 -13.17 2.23
N ILE A 65 9.00 -12.40 1.26
CA ILE A 65 8.25 -12.08 0.03
C ILE A 65 8.00 -13.40 -0.71
N THR A 66 6.83 -13.98 -0.52
CA THR A 66 6.49 -15.26 -1.17
C THR A 66 6.01 -14.94 -2.58
N LEU A 67 6.90 -15.11 -3.57
CA LEU A 67 6.53 -15.19 -4.98
C LEU A 67 5.96 -16.60 -5.23
N ALA A 68 4.66 -16.77 -5.00
CA ALA A 68 3.91 -17.93 -5.46
C ALA A 68 3.44 -17.71 -6.90
#